data_AF-A0A3M0AIS1-F1
#
_entry.id   AF-A0A3M0AIS1-F1
#
_cell.length_a   1.000
_cell.length_b   1.000
_cell.length_c   1.000
_cell.angle_alpha   90.00
_cell.angle_beta   90.00
_cell.angle_gamma   90.00
#
_symmetry.space_group_name_H-M   'P 1'
#
loop_
_entity.id
_entity.type
_entity.pdbx_description
1 polymer ?
#
loop_
_entity_poly.entity_id
_entity_poly.type
_entity_poly.pdbx_seq_one_letter_code
_entity_poly.pdbx_strand_id
1 'polypeptide(L)'
;MAQKQKDTRSLIYDPDEDTTSKLIKDFQIYKKNAVFIKDYSEMEIFENFKEIRWMKIIDEKLEEYVDETKKRQNKIRIKYNAYTEFENWSESPLAQTTRPLSKGVRLAIIGICTLIFIAMVLIVYTLTKWLL
;
A
#
# COMPACT_ATOMS: atom_id res chain seq x y z
N MET A 1 -71.84 23.26 7.93
CA MET A 1 -70.46 22.98 8.41
C MET A 1 -70.06 21.61 7.89
N ALA A 2 -69.11 21.54 6.96
CA ALA A 2 -68.62 20.26 6.43
C ALA A 2 -67.62 19.65 7.42
N GLN A 3 -67.94 18.49 7.98
CA GLN A 3 -67.02 17.70 8.79
C GLN A 3 -65.90 17.18 7.91
N LYS A 4 -64.69 17.72 8.08
CA LYS A 4 -63.46 17.17 7.50
C LYS A 4 -63.30 15.75 8.05
N GLN A 5 -63.47 14.77 7.17
CA GLN A 5 -63.13 13.37 7.42
C GLN A 5 -61.64 13.34 7.76
N LYS A 6 -61.31 13.10 9.04
CA LYS A 6 -59.92 12.88 9.45
C LYS A 6 -59.49 11.57 8.79
N ASP A 7 -58.61 11.68 7.80
CA ASP A 7 -58.04 10.53 7.10
C ASP A 7 -57.28 9.67 8.13
N THR A 8 -57.93 8.63 8.65
CA THR A 8 -57.35 7.64 9.55
C THR A 8 -56.59 6.63 8.71
N ARG A 9 -55.54 7.06 8.01
CA ARG A 9 -54.52 6.13 7.52
C ARG A 9 -53.74 5.68 8.73
N SER A 10 -54.00 4.46 9.19
CA SER A 10 -53.06 3.77 10.07
C SER A 10 -51.75 3.65 9.30
N LEU A 11 -50.71 4.34 9.76
CA LEU A 11 -49.32 4.06 9.39
C LEU A 11 -48.99 2.68 9.95
N ILE A 12 -49.44 1.64 9.25
CA ILE A 12 -48.95 0.29 9.46
C ILE A 12 -47.52 0.34 8.93
N TYR A 13 -46.56 0.42 9.85
CA TYR A 13 -45.14 0.38 9.52
C TYR A 13 -44.84 -1.00 8.92
N ASP A 14 -44.63 -1.05 7.61
CA ASP A 14 -44.16 -2.22 6.91
C ASP A 14 -42.64 -2.07 6.65
N PRO A 15 -41.78 -2.79 7.39
CA PRO A 15 -40.34 -2.72 7.21
C PRO A 15 -39.86 -3.21 5.83
N ASP A 16 -40.66 -4.02 5.12
CA ASP A 16 -40.31 -4.55 3.79
C ASP A 16 -40.62 -3.52 2.68
N GLU A 17 -41.65 -2.68 2.86
CA GLU A 17 -41.92 -1.56 1.96
C GLU A 17 -40.86 -0.44 2.09
N ASP A 18 -40.36 -0.20 3.30
CA ASP A 18 -39.33 0.82 3.55
C ASP A 18 -37.98 0.41 2.95
N THR A 19 -37.64 -0.88 2.98
CA THR A 19 -36.43 -1.41 2.34
C THR A 19 -36.49 -1.32 0.81
N THR A 20 -37.64 -1.58 0.20
CA THR A 20 -37.83 -1.45 -1.25
C THR A 20 -37.81 0.03 -1.69
N SER A 21 -38.51 0.89 -0.97
CA SER A 21 -38.54 2.34 -1.23
C SER A 21 -37.14 2.97 -1.13
N LYS A 22 -36.36 2.55 -0.12
CA LYS A 22 -34.97 2.96 0.05
C LYS A 22 -34.08 2.47 -1.10
N LEU A 23 -34.24 1.21 -1.54
CA LEU A 23 -33.47 0.67 -2.67
C LEU A 23 -33.73 1.45 -3.97
N ILE A 24 -34.98 1.81 -4.23
CA ILE A 24 -35.36 2.63 -5.39
C ILE A 24 -34.72 4.02 -5.28
N LYS A 25 -34.80 4.65 -4.11
CA LYS A 25 -34.20 5.97 -3.89
C LYS A 25 -32.67 5.95 -4.09
N ASP A 26 -32.00 4.94 -3.55
CA ASP A 26 -30.55 4.77 -3.69
C ASP A 26 -30.15 4.54 -5.16
N PHE A 27 -30.94 3.74 -5.90
CA PHE A 27 -30.73 3.53 -7.33
C PHE A 27 -30.88 4.82 -8.14
N GLN A 28 -31.90 5.64 -7.86
CA GLN A 28 -32.09 6.91 -8.56
C GLN A 28 -30.95 7.90 -8.27
N ILE A 29 -30.43 7.91 -7.04
CA ILE A 29 -29.26 8.72 -6.67
C ILE A 29 -28.02 8.23 -7.43
N TYR A 30 -27.79 6.91 -7.47
CA TYR A 30 -26.68 6.31 -8.22
C TYR A 30 -26.76 6.68 -9.71
N LYS A 31 -27.92 6.44 -10.35
CA LYS A 31 -28.15 6.74 -11.77
C LYS A 31 -27.91 8.21 -12.09
N LYS A 32 -28.31 9.13 -11.21
CA LYS A 32 -28.11 10.59 -11.41
C LYS A 32 -26.65 11.01 -11.33
N ASN A 33 -25.87 10.37 -10.45
CA ASN A 33 -24.49 10.78 -10.17
C ASN A 33 -23.45 10.00 -10.96
N ALA A 34 -23.80 8.84 -11.51
CA ALA A 34 -22.90 8.01 -12.28
C ALA A 34 -22.63 8.61 -13.66
N VAL A 35 -21.36 8.62 -14.06
CA VAL A 35 -20.94 9.02 -15.41
C VAL A 35 -20.70 7.73 -16.20
N PHE A 36 -21.49 7.54 -17.25
CA PHE A 36 -21.39 6.37 -18.11
C PHE A 36 -20.61 6.72 -19.39
N ILE A 37 -19.65 5.86 -19.75
CA ILE A 37 -18.83 6.01 -20.96
C ILE A 37 -19.62 5.61 -22.22
N LYS A 38 -20.64 4.76 -22.04
CA LYS A 38 -21.52 4.26 -23.09
C LYS A 38 -22.96 4.43 -22.65
N ASP A 39 -23.88 4.47 -23.62
CA ASP A 39 -25.30 4.43 -23.34
C ASP A 39 -25.69 3.01 -22.92
N TYR A 40 -25.93 2.83 -21.62
CA TYR A 40 -26.44 1.59 -21.05
C TYR A 40 -27.96 1.66 -20.93
N SER A 41 -28.62 0.52 -21.09
CA SER A 41 -30.04 0.40 -20.76
C SER A 41 -30.27 0.57 -19.26
N GLU A 42 -31.46 1.01 -18.86
CA GLU A 42 -31.79 1.18 -17.44
C GLU A 42 -31.67 -0.13 -16.65
N MET A 43 -31.94 -1.27 -17.29
CA MET A 43 -31.76 -2.59 -16.69
C MET A 43 -30.28 -2.88 -16.43
N GLU A 44 -29.39 -2.62 -17.39
CA GLU A 44 -27.95 -2.81 -17.20
C GLU A 44 -27.39 -1.90 -16.11
N ILE A 45 -27.86 -0.65 -16.03
CA ILE A 45 -27.48 0.28 -14.95
C ILE A 45 -27.93 -0.26 -13.59
N PHE A 46 -29.11 -0.88 -13.52
CA PHE A 46 -29.63 -1.49 -12.30
C PHE A 46 -28.85 -2.75 -11.88
N GLU A 47 -28.45 -3.60 -12.83
CA GLU A 47 -27.57 -4.74 -12.53
C GLU A 47 -26.22 -4.29 -11.97
N ASN A 48 -25.58 -3.31 -12.63
CA ASN A 48 -24.33 -2.73 -12.14
C ASN A 48 -24.47 -2.14 -10.73
N PHE A 49 -25.58 -1.45 -10.46
CA PHE A 49 -25.88 -0.91 -9.13
C PHE A 49 -26.00 -2.01 -8.08
N LYS A 50 -26.68 -3.11 -8.39
CA LYS A 50 -26.83 -4.25 -7.47
C LYS A 50 -25.47 -4.87 -7.13
N GLU A 51 -24.63 -5.08 -8.13
CA GLU A 51 -23.28 -5.62 -7.92
C GLU A 51 -22.42 -4.71 -7.04
N ILE A 52 -22.36 -3.41 -7.35
CA ILE A 52 -21.59 -2.43 -6.57
C ILE A 52 -22.08 -2.39 -5.12
N ARG A 53 -23.40 -2.37 -4.93
CA ARG A 53 -24.00 -2.38 -3.59
C ARG A 53 -23.65 -3.66 -2.83
N TRP A 54 -23.67 -4.81 -3.49
CA TRP A 54 -23.29 -6.07 -2.89
C TRP A 54 -21.82 -6.08 -2.49
N MET A 55 -20.91 -5.65 -3.37
CA MET A 55 -19.48 -5.53 -3.06
C MET A 55 -19.26 -4.66 -1.82
N LYS A 56 -19.92 -3.49 -1.75
CA LYS A 56 -19.83 -2.60 -0.59
C LYS A 56 -20.28 -3.27 0.71
N ILE A 57 -21.39 -4.01 0.68
CA ILE A 57 -21.90 -4.74 1.86
C ILE A 57 -20.92 -5.84 2.29
N ILE A 58 -20.32 -6.54 1.33
CA ILE A 58 -19.33 -7.57 1.62
C ILE A 58 -18.05 -6.95 2.20
N ASP A 59 -17.59 -5.83 1.65
CA ASP A 59 -16.43 -5.10 2.18
C ASP A 59 -16.66 -4.64 3.62
N GLU A 60 -17.82 -4.05 3.92
CA GLU A 60 -18.19 -3.64 5.28
C GLU A 60 -18.21 -4.83 6.26
N LYS A 61 -18.68 -6.00 5.81
CA LYS A 61 -18.67 -7.23 6.62
C LYS A 61 -17.27 -7.82 6.80
N LEU A 62 -16.37 -7.60 5.86
CA LEU A 62 -15.01 -8.15 5.87
C LEU A 62 -14.01 -7.21 6.55
N GLU A 63 -14.37 -5.95 6.80
CA GLU A 63 -13.51 -4.93 7.39
C GLU A 63 -12.86 -5.41 8.72
N GLU A 64 -13.65 -6.02 9.60
CA GLU A 64 -13.15 -6.56 10.88
C GLU A 64 -12.10 -7.66 10.67
N TYR A 65 -12.33 -8.58 9.73
CA TYR A 65 -11.38 -9.65 9.40
C TYR A 65 -10.10 -9.13 8.77
N VAL A 66 -10.19 -8.09 7.93
CA VAL A 66 -9.04 -7.43 7.32
C VAL A 66 -8.18 -6.79 8.41
N ASP A 67 -8.80 -6.09 9.36
CA ASP A 67 -8.11 -5.43 10.47
C ASP A 67 -7.45 -6.44 11.41
N GLU A 68 -8.13 -7.54 11.76
CA GLU A 68 -7.53 -8.63 12.51
C GLU A 68 -6.32 -9.23 11.79
N THR A 69 -6.46 -9.49 10.49
CA THR A 69 -5.39 -10.08 9.69
C THR A 69 -4.19 -9.14 9.62
N LYS A 70 -4.42 -7.85 9.44
CA LYS A 70 -3.38 -6.80 9.45
C LYS A 70 -2.66 -6.76 10.80
N LYS A 71 -3.38 -6.84 11.92
CA LYS A 71 -2.78 -6.93 13.27
C LYS A 71 -1.90 -8.18 13.40
N ARG A 72 -2.37 -9.35 12.95
CA ARG A 72 -1.62 -10.62 12.98
C ARG A 72 -0.35 -10.53 12.12
N GLN A 73 -0.46 -10.04 10.89
CA GLN A 73 0.68 -9.85 10.00
C GLN A 73 1.70 -8.87 10.59
N ASN A 74 1.26 -7.76 11.18
CA ASN A 74 2.16 -6.81 11.81
C ASN A 74 2.88 -7.43 13.03
N LYS A 75 2.19 -8.25 13.82
CA LYS A 75 2.80 -9.00 14.94
C LYS A 75 3.89 -9.96 14.46
N ILE A 76 3.65 -10.69 13.37
CA ILE A 76 4.63 -11.58 12.74
C ILE A 76 5.81 -10.76 12.23
N ARG A 77 5.56 -9.66 11.51
CA ARG A 77 6.59 -8.77 11.00
C ARG A 77 7.49 -8.26 12.11
N ILE A 78 6.93 -7.74 13.21
CA ILE A 78 7.71 -7.26 14.35
C ILE A 78 8.53 -8.40 14.98
N LYS A 79 7.92 -9.58 15.19
CA LYS A 79 8.60 -10.74 15.78
C LYS A 79 9.82 -11.18 14.95
N TYR A 80 9.70 -11.15 13.63
CA TYR A 80 10.74 -11.64 12.73
C TYR A 80 11.59 -10.53 12.11
N ASN A 81 11.34 -9.26 12.40
CA ASN A 81 12.10 -8.12 11.85
C ASN A 81 13.61 -8.24 12.15
N ALA A 82 13.96 -8.65 13.37
CA ALA A 82 15.33 -8.89 13.79
C ALA A 82 16.01 -10.07 13.04
N TYR A 83 15.20 -10.97 12.48
CA TYR A 83 15.66 -12.15 11.73
C TYR A 83 15.61 -11.93 10.21
N THR A 84 15.08 -10.83 9.71
CA THR A 84 15.04 -10.54 8.27
C THR A 84 16.25 -9.73 7.79
N GLU A 85 17.02 -9.15 8.71
CA GLU A 85 18.32 -8.55 8.39
C GLU A 85 19.34 -9.68 8.20
N PHE A 86 19.46 -10.14 6.95
CA PHE A 86 20.46 -11.11 6.50
C PHE A 86 21.90 -10.71 6.89
N GLU A 87 22.13 -9.41 7.09
CA GLU A 87 23.39 -8.82 7.56
C GLU A 87 23.78 -9.30 8.97
N ASN A 88 22.81 -9.65 9.84
CA ASN A 88 23.05 -10.03 11.23
C ASN A 88 23.03 -11.56 11.47
N TRP A 89 22.73 -12.38 10.46
CA TRP A 89 22.61 -13.83 10.64
C TRP A 89 23.96 -14.56 10.77
N SER A 90 25.04 -13.98 10.27
CA SER A 90 26.39 -14.57 10.37
C SER A 90 27.21 -14.03 11.54
N GLU A 91 26.73 -13.01 12.25
CA GLU A 91 27.48 -12.40 13.36
C GLU A 91 27.16 -13.14 14.66
N SER A 92 28.08 -14.03 15.09
CA SER A 92 28.08 -14.55 16.46
C SER A 92 28.06 -13.37 17.45
N PRO A 93 27.27 -13.41 18.54
CA PRO A 93 27.24 -12.33 19.55
C PRO A 93 28.60 -12.09 20.23
N LEU A 94 29.57 -12.98 20.02
CA LEU A 94 30.95 -12.90 20.51
C LEU A 94 31.96 -12.59 19.41
N ALA A 95 31.55 -12.48 18.15
CA ALA A 95 32.45 -12.16 17.05
C ALA A 95 32.72 -10.64 17.05
N GLN A 96 33.99 -10.27 17.24
CA GLN A 96 34.43 -8.92 16.89
C GLN A 96 34.40 -8.78 15.37
N THR A 97 33.32 -8.22 14.85
CA THR A 97 33.24 -7.91 13.43
C THR A 97 34.15 -6.73 13.15
N THR A 98 35.10 -6.91 12.24
CA THR A 98 35.91 -5.81 11.72
C THR A 98 34.95 -4.95 10.92
N ARG A 99 34.47 -3.85 11.52
CA ARG A 99 33.50 -2.95 10.87
C ARG A 99 33.94 -2.70 9.43
N PRO A 100 33.07 -2.91 8.44
CA PRO A 100 33.44 -2.64 7.06
C PRO A 100 33.87 -1.17 6.97
N LEU A 101 35.07 -0.94 6.43
CA LEU A 101 35.60 0.41 6.21
C LEU A 101 34.54 1.22 5.46
N SER A 102 34.26 2.44 5.94
CA SER A 102 33.26 3.29 5.31
C SER A 102 33.61 3.51 3.84
N LYS A 103 32.59 3.67 2.99
CA LYS A 103 32.79 3.82 1.53
C LYS A 103 33.80 4.91 1.18
N GLY A 104 33.83 6.00 1.95
CA GLY A 104 34.80 7.08 1.80
C GLY A 104 36.23 6.67 2.14
N VAL A 105 36.45 5.94 3.23
CA VAL A 105 37.79 5.46 3.62
C VAL A 105 38.31 4.44 2.60
N ARG A 106 37.44 3.57 2.08
CA ARG A 106 37.80 2.62 1.02
C ARG A 106 38.23 3.34 -0.27
N LEU A 107 37.54 4.42 -0.65
CA LEU A 107 37.90 5.23 -1.81
C LEU A 107 39.25 5.95 -1.61
N ALA A 108 39.49 6.48 -0.41
CA ALA A 108 40.73 7.15 -0.05
C ALA A 108 41.94 6.20 -0.12
N ILE A 109 41.81 4.97 0.38
CA ILE A 109 42.87 3.94 0.31
C ILE A 109 43.22 3.61 -1.14
N ILE A 110 42.20 3.41 -1.99
CA ILE A 110 42.43 3.13 -3.42
C ILE A 110 43.14 4.30 -4.10
N GLY A 111 42.72 5.54 -3.82
CA GLY A 111 43.35 6.75 -4.38
C GLY A 111 44.80 6.94 -3.94
N ILE A 112 45.13 6.64 -2.68
CA ILE A 112 46.52 6.74 -2.18
C ILE A 112 47.39 5.68 -2.86
N CYS A 113 46.92 4.44 -2.97
CA CYS A 113 47.68 3.37 -3.63
C CYS A 113 47.98 3.68 -5.11
N THR A 114 47.02 4.26 -5.85
CA THR A 114 47.25 4.63 -7.25
C THR A 114 48.24 5.79 -7.39
N LEU A 115 48.19 6.78 -6.49
CA LEU A 115 49.17 7.89 -6.47
C LEU A 115 50.59 7.39 -6.19
N ILE A 116 50.77 6.47 -5.23
CA ILE A 116 52.07 5.88 -4.93
C ILE A 116 52.61 5.15 -6.18
N PHE A 117 51.75 4.41 -6.87
CA PHE A 117 52.14 3.70 -8.09
C PHE A 117 52.62 4.65 -9.20
N ILE A 118 51.89 5.75 -9.42
CA ILE A 118 52.27 6.78 -10.40
C ILE A 118 53.61 7.42 -10.02
N ALA A 119 53.81 7.75 -8.75
CA ALA A 119 55.07 8.32 -8.27
C ALA A 119 56.25 7.36 -8.50
N MET A 120 56.05 6.07 -8.26
CA MET A 120 57.09 5.05 -8.48
C MET A 120 57.48 4.95 -9.96
N VAL A 121 56.50 4.97 -10.87
CA VAL A 121 56.75 4.96 -12.33
C VAL A 121 57.49 6.23 -12.77
N LEU A 122 57.12 7.40 -12.24
CA LEU A 122 57.80 8.67 -12.54
C LEU A 122 59.26 8.65 -12.11
N ILE A 123 59.57 8.09 -10.94
CA ILE A 123 60.95 7.94 -10.45
C ILE A 123 61.77 7.03 -11.38
N VAL A 124 61.20 5.91 -11.81
CA VAL A 124 61.88 5.01 -12.75
C VAL A 124 62.13 5.70 -14.10
N TYR A 125 61.15 6.46 -14.60
CA TYR A 125 61.28 7.22 -15.85
C TYR A 125 62.33 8.33 -15.76
N THR A 126 62.37 9.09 -14.65
CA THR A 126 63.38 10.13 -14.48
C THR A 126 64.78 9.56 -14.35
N LEU A 127 64.95 8.44 -13.63
CA LEU A 127 66.23 7.73 -13.52
C LEU A 127 66.69 7.17 -14.87
N THR A 128 65.81 6.55 -15.65
CA THR A 128 66.17 6.03 -16.99
C THR A 128 66.52 7.15 -17.97
N LYS A 129 65.84 8.30 -17.93
CA LYS A 129 66.18 9.46 -18.76
C LYS A 129 67.50 10.13 -18.34
N TRP A 130 67.89 10.04 -17.07
CA TRP A 130 69.16 10.61 -16.58
C TRP A 130 70.37 9.70 -16.84
N LEU A 131 70.15 8.40 -17.01
CA LEU A 131 71.20 7.40 -17.18
C LEU A 131 71.54 7.11 -18.66
N LEU A 132 70.77 7.67 -19.60
CA LEU A 132 70.90 7.51 -21.05
C LEU A 132 71.25 8.85 -21.71
#